data_AF-A0A6M3J0V9-F1
#
_entry.id   AF-A0A6M3J0V9-F1
#
_cell.length_a   1.000
_cell.length_b   1.000
_cell.length_c   1.000
_cell.angle_alpha   90.00
_cell.angle_beta   90.00
_cell.angle_gamma   90.00
#
_symmetry.space_group_name_H-M   'P 1'
#
loop_
_entity.id
_entity.type
_entity.pdbx_description
1 polymer ?
#
loop_
_entity_poly.entity_id
_entity_poly.type
_entity_poly.pdbx_seq_one_letter_code
_entity_poly.pdbx_strand_id
1 'polypeptide(L)'
;MKHRLQHWASYVGGWQRFGAPYAAARTDRTTCVLVNGVPKSGTGLLRQLIEHAGRWVDVGVCINASNTVEHGVVHLGRAHWSLGRAHWSLGRVLDGQYAVGHVPYSWAAARRLESPAAERHYRHVLIYRDPRDALISWMRWQPDLMEDYKDPVQRLTEAILRRRTYPTARYAQWLTRPGVLGLRFANLYGELCAGAIGPSLQSLYRFLELDVPDGGPLAEAVLGAGPTATPIAAKVGQWRRVMTTYHIALLRGSPEFTAGMRAFGYTWEDS
;
A
#
# COMPACT_ATOMS: atom_id res chain seq x y z
N MET A 1 11.78 -20.73 -7.06
CA MET A 1 10.39 -20.28 -7.30
C MET A 1 9.37 -21.43 -7.34
N LYS A 2 9.67 -22.59 -7.98
CA LYS A 2 8.77 -23.79 -8.00
C LYS A 2 8.47 -24.39 -6.61
N HIS A 3 9.42 -24.38 -5.67
CA HIS A 3 9.18 -24.87 -4.29
C HIS A 3 8.22 -24.02 -3.46
N ARG A 4 8.00 -22.73 -3.81
CA ARG A 4 7.04 -21.90 -3.08
C ARG A 4 5.59 -22.19 -3.47
N LEU A 5 5.31 -22.78 -4.64
CA LEU A 5 3.94 -23.00 -5.13
C LEU A 5 3.28 -24.27 -4.56
N GLN A 6 4.05 -25.33 -4.25
CA GLN A 6 3.51 -26.57 -3.69
C GLN A 6 2.93 -26.42 -2.27
N HIS A 7 3.36 -25.42 -1.50
CA HIS A 7 2.76 -25.12 -0.21
C HIS A 7 1.35 -24.49 -0.31
N TRP A 8 0.93 -23.93 -1.46
CA TRP A 8 -0.32 -23.16 -1.53
C TRP A 8 -1.57 -24.01 -1.84
N ALA A 9 -1.41 -25.15 -2.51
CA ALA A 9 -2.54 -26.02 -2.86
C ALA A 9 -3.19 -26.66 -1.62
N SER A 10 -2.42 -26.95 -0.57
CA SER A 10 -2.94 -27.39 0.73
C SER A 10 -3.52 -26.26 1.58
N TYR A 11 -3.14 -25.01 1.28
CA TYR A 11 -3.71 -23.86 1.96
C TYR A 11 -5.18 -23.70 1.56
N VAL A 12 -5.54 -23.61 0.26
CA VAL A 12 -6.90 -23.21 -0.21
C VAL A 12 -8.05 -24.04 0.38
N GLY A 13 -7.85 -25.34 0.64
CA GLY A 13 -8.86 -26.22 1.27
C GLY A 13 -9.16 -25.94 2.76
N GLY A 14 -8.26 -25.25 3.48
CA GLY A 14 -8.41 -24.96 4.92
C GLY A 14 -9.00 -23.59 5.29
N TRP A 15 -9.20 -22.67 4.32
CA TRP A 15 -9.60 -21.27 4.60
C TRP A 15 -11.09 -21.09 4.88
N GLN A 16 -11.89 -22.16 4.84
CA GLN A 16 -13.33 -22.13 5.09
C GLN A 16 -13.69 -21.93 6.57
N ARG A 17 -12.73 -22.05 7.51
CA ARG A 17 -12.97 -21.74 8.92
C ARG A 17 -12.82 -20.24 9.17
N PHE A 18 -13.95 -19.53 9.17
CA PHE A 18 -14.03 -18.17 9.70
C PHE A 18 -13.38 -18.15 11.10
N GLY A 19 -12.34 -17.32 11.27
CA GLY A 19 -11.68 -17.11 12.56
C GLY A 19 -10.28 -17.72 12.71
N ALA A 20 -9.86 -18.65 11.87
CA ALA A 20 -8.50 -19.19 11.93
C ALA A 20 -7.44 -18.13 11.52
N PRO A 21 -6.26 -18.06 12.15
CA PRO A 21 -5.17 -17.20 11.71
C PRO A 21 -4.76 -17.45 10.25
N TYR A 22 -4.08 -16.49 9.62
CA TYR A 22 -3.55 -16.69 8.27
C TYR A 22 -2.33 -17.61 8.21
N ALA A 23 -1.49 -17.55 9.24
CA ALA A 23 -0.32 -18.39 9.40
C ALA A 23 -0.19 -18.76 10.87
N ALA A 24 0.36 -19.95 11.14
CA ALA A 24 0.72 -20.37 12.50
C ALA A 24 2.04 -19.73 12.96
N ALA A 25 2.97 -19.50 12.03
CA ALA A 25 4.26 -18.87 12.32
C ALA A 25 4.08 -17.40 12.73
N ARG A 26 4.78 -16.99 13.79
CA ARG A 26 4.85 -15.63 14.33
C ARG A 26 6.20 -15.42 15.02
N THR A 27 6.64 -14.18 15.11
CA THR A 27 7.76 -13.80 15.98
C THR A 27 7.29 -13.62 17.42
N ASP A 28 8.20 -13.21 18.31
CA ASP A 28 7.95 -12.88 19.72
C ASP A 28 7.39 -11.46 19.92
N ARG A 29 7.23 -10.66 18.86
CA ARG A 29 6.64 -9.32 18.96
C ARG A 29 5.21 -9.40 19.47
N THR A 30 4.87 -8.52 20.40
CA THR A 30 3.53 -8.35 20.97
C THR A 30 2.64 -7.42 20.13
N THR A 31 3.04 -7.16 18.89
CA THR A 31 2.31 -6.31 17.94
C THR A 31 2.20 -6.97 16.59
N CYS A 32 1.16 -6.62 15.86
CA CYS A 32 0.99 -6.93 14.45
C CYS A 32 1.09 -5.65 13.61
N VAL A 33 1.56 -5.76 12.37
CA VAL A 33 1.71 -4.58 11.49
C VAL A 33 0.75 -4.67 10.31
N LEU A 34 0.00 -3.60 10.08
CA LEU A 34 -0.72 -3.41 8.83
C LEU A 34 0.09 -2.46 7.94
N VAL A 35 0.69 -3.01 6.88
CA VAL A 35 1.33 -2.26 5.80
C VAL A 35 0.24 -1.83 4.82
N ASN A 36 -0.41 -0.70 5.10
CA ASN A 36 -1.48 -0.18 4.28
C ASN A 36 -0.96 0.89 3.32
N GLY A 37 -1.61 1.05 2.18
CA GLY A 37 -1.38 2.22 1.35
C GLY A 37 -2.55 2.50 0.44
N VAL A 38 -2.67 3.76 0.01
CA VAL A 38 -3.49 4.07 -1.16
C VAL A 38 -2.88 3.32 -2.36
N PRO A 39 -3.68 2.64 -3.21
CA PRO A 39 -3.13 1.94 -4.36
C PRO A 39 -2.18 2.78 -5.18
N LYS A 40 -1.03 2.17 -5.49
CA LYS A 40 0.10 2.78 -6.22
C LYS A 40 0.86 3.89 -5.49
N SER A 41 0.65 4.03 -4.18
CA SER A 41 1.39 4.98 -3.35
C SER A 41 2.68 4.45 -2.74
N GLY A 42 3.13 3.25 -3.12
CA GLY A 42 4.40 2.69 -2.64
C GLY A 42 4.25 1.64 -1.53
N THR A 43 3.10 0.98 -1.41
CA THR A 43 2.91 -0.14 -0.46
C THR A 43 3.96 -1.24 -0.61
N GLY A 44 4.46 -1.49 -1.83
CA GLY A 44 5.57 -2.42 -2.06
C GLY A 44 6.88 -1.96 -1.41
N LEU A 45 7.20 -0.67 -1.47
CA LEU A 45 8.37 -0.10 -0.80
C LEU A 45 8.25 -0.23 0.72
N LEU A 46 7.08 0.14 1.27
CA LEU A 46 6.83 0.01 2.70
C LEU A 46 6.93 -1.44 3.17
N ARG A 47 6.40 -2.39 2.38
CA ARG A 47 6.55 -3.82 2.65
C ARG A 47 8.03 -4.22 2.74
N GLN A 48 8.87 -3.79 1.80
CA GLN A 48 10.30 -4.12 1.82
C GLN A 48 11.01 -3.57 3.06
N LEU A 49 10.63 -2.38 3.53
CA LEU A 49 11.15 -1.84 4.79
C LEU A 49 10.78 -2.72 5.99
N ILE A 50 9.53 -3.19 6.07
CA ILE A 50 9.09 -4.11 7.14
C ILE A 50 9.78 -5.48 7.03
N GLU A 51 9.93 -6.02 5.82
CA GLU A 51 10.65 -7.28 5.58
C GLU A 51 12.12 -7.17 5.97
N HIS A 52 12.79 -6.08 5.59
CA HIS A 52 14.17 -5.82 5.94
C HIS A 52 14.37 -5.70 7.46
N ALA A 53 13.44 -5.08 8.18
CA ALA A 53 13.48 -5.02 9.64
C ALA A 53 13.42 -6.41 10.30
N GLY A 54 12.86 -7.42 9.63
CA GLY A 54 12.93 -8.83 10.03
C GLY A 54 12.20 -9.18 11.33
N ARG A 55 11.34 -8.30 11.85
CA ARG A 55 10.67 -8.49 13.16
C ARG A 55 9.27 -9.10 13.10
N TRP A 56 8.68 -9.26 11.93
CA TRP A 56 7.34 -9.84 11.76
C TRP A 56 7.32 -10.87 10.63
N VAL A 57 6.47 -11.89 10.79
CA VAL A 57 6.21 -12.89 9.74
C VAL A 57 5.20 -12.36 8.73
N ASP A 58 5.52 -12.46 7.44
CA ASP A 58 4.59 -12.17 6.35
C ASP A 58 3.46 -13.19 6.31
N VAL A 59 2.21 -12.76 6.48
CA VAL A 59 1.06 -13.67 6.34
C VAL A 59 0.74 -14.05 4.89
N GLY A 60 1.45 -13.48 3.91
CA GLY A 60 1.31 -13.83 2.49
C GLY A 60 0.00 -13.37 1.83
N VAL A 61 -0.80 -12.57 2.52
CA VAL A 61 -2.06 -12.01 1.99
C VAL A 61 -1.95 -10.51 1.71
N CYS A 62 -2.73 -10.04 0.73
CA CYS A 62 -2.99 -8.63 0.50
C CYS A 62 -4.49 -8.36 0.80
N ILE A 63 -4.76 -7.58 1.84
CA ILE A 63 -6.13 -7.23 2.23
C ILE A 63 -6.56 -6.05 1.37
N ASN A 64 -7.36 -6.31 0.33
CA ASN A 64 -7.78 -5.30 -0.62
C ASN A 64 -9.25 -4.96 -0.42
N ALA A 65 -9.58 -3.74 -0.78
CA ALA A 65 -10.93 -3.27 -0.81
C ALA A 65 -11.63 -3.51 -2.14
N SER A 66 -10.94 -3.23 -3.24
CA SER A 66 -11.57 -3.07 -4.54
C SER A 66 -11.74 -4.37 -5.32
N ASN A 67 -11.23 -5.50 -4.83
CA ASN A 67 -11.32 -6.75 -5.57
C ASN A 67 -12.66 -7.40 -5.25
N THR A 68 -13.60 -7.32 -6.21
CA THR A 68 -14.82 -8.15 -6.29
C THR A 68 -14.52 -9.62 -6.55
N VAL A 69 -13.23 -10.00 -6.61
CA VAL A 69 -12.83 -11.40 -6.73
C VAL A 69 -13.13 -12.10 -5.41
N GLU A 70 -14.30 -12.74 -5.38
CA GLU A 70 -14.58 -13.83 -4.47
C GLU A 70 -13.50 -14.88 -4.64
N HIS A 71 -12.67 -15.05 -3.62
CA HIS A 71 -11.71 -16.14 -3.45
C HIS A 71 -10.49 -16.17 -4.41
N GLY A 72 -9.30 -16.04 -3.84
CA GLY A 72 -8.15 -16.85 -4.24
C GLY A 72 -7.36 -16.45 -5.49
N VAL A 73 -7.56 -15.25 -6.06
CA VAL A 73 -6.64 -14.81 -7.12
C VAL A 73 -5.28 -14.47 -6.51
N VAL A 74 -4.28 -15.26 -6.90
CA VAL A 74 -2.88 -15.04 -6.58
C VAL A 74 -2.34 -13.97 -7.52
N HIS A 75 -2.37 -12.71 -7.08
CA HIS A 75 -1.74 -11.62 -7.84
C HIS A 75 -0.43 -11.23 -7.16
N LEU A 76 0.68 -11.39 -7.90
CA LEU A 76 2.06 -11.23 -7.44
C LEU A 76 2.47 -12.23 -6.34
N GLY A 77 1.95 -13.46 -6.40
CA GLY A 77 2.28 -14.50 -5.43
C GLY A 77 1.58 -14.33 -4.06
N ARG A 78 0.55 -13.46 -3.97
CA ARG A 78 -0.26 -13.26 -2.74
C ARG A 78 -1.74 -13.46 -3.02
N ALA A 79 -2.45 -14.03 -2.05
CA ALA A 79 -3.91 -14.10 -2.09
C ALA A 79 -4.54 -12.73 -1.76
N HIS A 80 -5.56 -12.34 -2.54
CA HIS A 80 -6.32 -11.10 -2.33
C HIS A 80 -7.68 -11.38 -1.69
N TRP A 81 -8.11 -10.52 -0.78
CA TRP A 81 -9.43 -10.54 -0.13
C TRP A 81 -10.22 -9.26 -0.44
N SER A 82 -11.55 -9.31 -0.37
CA SER A 82 -12.47 -8.22 -0.76
C SER A 82 -12.99 -7.36 0.42
N LEU A 83 -13.47 -6.14 0.11
CA LEU A 83 -13.97 -5.11 1.04
C LEU A 83 -14.94 -5.62 2.11
N GLY A 84 -15.92 -6.43 1.70
CA GLY A 84 -16.96 -6.95 2.59
C GLY A 84 -16.40 -7.75 3.77
N ARG A 85 -15.14 -8.18 3.66
CA ARG A 85 -14.43 -8.97 4.66
C ARG A 85 -13.10 -8.35 5.10
N ALA A 86 -12.81 -7.08 4.80
CA ALA A 86 -11.55 -6.45 5.20
C ALA A 86 -11.37 -6.48 6.73
N HIS A 87 -12.40 -6.11 7.50
CA HIS A 87 -12.35 -6.17 8.98
C HIS A 87 -12.24 -7.61 9.51
N TRP A 88 -12.89 -8.59 8.88
CA TRP A 88 -12.70 -10.01 9.20
C TRP A 88 -11.27 -10.46 8.92
N SER A 89 -10.70 -10.02 7.80
CA SER A 89 -9.33 -10.32 7.36
C SER A 89 -8.29 -9.77 8.33
N LEU A 90 -8.48 -8.53 8.80
CA LEU A 90 -7.68 -7.95 9.87
C LEU A 90 -7.80 -8.76 11.17
N GLY A 91 -8.93 -9.43 11.37
CA GLY A 91 -9.13 -10.36 12.45
C GLY A 91 -8.36 -11.67 12.38
N ARG A 92 -7.45 -11.86 11.42
CA ARG A 92 -6.70 -13.12 11.23
C ARG A 92 -5.18 -12.92 11.25
N VAL A 93 -4.72 -11.67 11.31
CA VAL A 93 -3.32 -11.34 11.56
C VAL A 93 -3.12 -11.31 13.07
N LEU A 94 -2.12 -12.03 13.54
CA LEU A 94 -1.78 -12.13 14.96
C LEU A 94 -0.54 -11.28 15.27
N ASP A 95 -0.32 -11.00 16.55
CA ASP A 95 0.94 -10.47 17.04
C ASP A 95 2.13 -11.32 16.55
N GLY A 96 3.23 -10.64 16.19
CA GLY A 96 4.39 -11.25 15.53
C GLY A 96 4.23 -11.43 14.01
N GLN A 97 3.15 -10.92 13.43
CA GLN A 97 2.88 -10.99 11.99
C GLN A 97 2.64 -9.60 11.37
N TYR A 98 2.77 -9.51 10.05
CA TYR A 98 2.31 -8.35 9.30
C TYR A 98 1.53 -8.75 8.06
N ALA A 99 0.60 -7.90 7.67
CA ALA A 99 -0.17 -8.02 6.43
C ALA A 99 -0.02 -6.76 5.57
N VAL A 100 -0.09 -6.94 4.26
CA VAL A 100 -0.15 -5.83 3.30
C VAL A 100 -1.61 -5.54 2.96
N GLY A 101 -1.96 -4.28 2.72
CA GLY A 101 -3.32 -3.95 2.34
C GLY A 101 -3.50 -2.65 1.57
N HIS A 102 -4.69 -2.56 1.00
CA HIS A 102 -5.31 -1.37 0.43
C HIS A 102 -6.69 -1.25 1.07
N VAL A 103 -6.69 -0.97 2.38
CA VAL A 103 -7.88 -0.94 3.21
C VAL A 103 -8.30 0.52 3.42
N PRO A 104 -9.35 1.02 2.73
CA PRO A 104 -9.90 2.34 2.98
C PRO A 104 -10.54 2.38 4.36
N TYR A 105 -10.76 3.58 4.89
CA TYR A 105 -11.41 3.72 6.17
C TYR A 105 -12.82 3.15 6.13
N SER A 106 -13.15 2.45 7.21
CA SER A 106 -14.49 2.11 7.62
C SER A 106 -14.48 1.97 9.14
N TRP A 107 -15.60 2.27 9.78
CA TRP A 107 -15.75 2.09 11.22
C TRP A 107 -15.47 0.65 11.66
N ALA A 108 -15.88 -0.34 10.87
CA ALA A 108 -15.61 -1.75 11.17
C ALA A 108 -14.12 -2.09 11.15
N ALA A 109 -13.37 -1.57 10.18
CA ALA A 109 -11.92 -1.76 10.13
C ALA A 109 -11.22 -1.02 11.28
N ALA A 110 -11.61 0.24 11.56
CA ALA A 110 -11.00 1.04 12.62
C ALA A 110 -11.20 0.40 13.99
N ARG A 111 -12.45 0.03 14.32
CA ARG A 111 -12.76 -0.73 15.54
C ARG A 111 -11.94 -2.00 15.68
N ARG A 112 -11.63 -2.68 14.56
CA ARG A 112 -10.85 -3.92 14.59
C ARG A 112 -9.37 -3.66 14.88
N LEU A 113 -8.78 -2.62 14.30
CA LEU A 113 -7.38 -2.24 14.52
C LEU A 113 -7.15 -1.63 15.91
N GLU A 114 -8.16 -0.98 16.47
CA GLU A 114 -8.06 -0.24 17.73
C GLU A 114 -8.62 -1.02 18.93
N SER A 115 -9.14 -2.22 18.72
CA SER A 115 -9.73 -3.00 19.80
C SER A 115 -8.66 -3.43 20.80
N PRO A 116 -8.74 -3.02 22.08
CA PRO A 116 -7.81 -3.47 23.11
C PRO A 116 -8.08 -4.91 23.57
N ALA A 117 -9.21 -5.50 23.16
CA ALA A 117 -9.71 -6.78 23.65
C ALA A 117 -9.15 -8.01 22.91
N ALA A 118 -8.04 -7.87 22.17
CA ALA A 118 -7.51 -8.94 21.34
C ALA A 118 -6.01 -9.12 21.59
N GLU A 119 -5.53 -10.35 21.39
CA GLU A 119 -4.12 -10.75 21.25
C GLU A 119 -3.45 -10.09 20.01
N ARG A 120 -3.80 -8.83 19.71
CA ARG A 120 -3.59 -8.14 18.45
C ARG A 120 -3.45 -6.65 18.69
N HIS A 121 -2.21 -6.21 18.81
CA HIS A 121 -1.89 -4.80 18.94
C HIS A 121 -1.39 -4.28 17.60
N TYR A 122 -2.29 -3.69 16.82
CA TYR A 122 -1.95 -3.21 15.49
C TYR A 122 -1.10 -1.93 15.53
N ARG A 123 0.02 -1.97 14.82
CA ARG A 123 0.72 -0.81 14.30
C ARG A 123 0.30 -0.62 12.84
N HIS A 124 -0.57 0.35 12.58
CA HIS A 124 -1.04 0.61 11.22
C HIS A 124 -0.18 1.71 10.58
N VAL A 125 0.59 1.34 9.56
CA VAL A 125 1.34 2.29 8.74
C VAL A 125 0.60 2.51 7.43
N LEU A 126 0.27 3.77 7.11
CA LEU A 126 -0.40 4.17 5.88
C LEU A 126 0.56 4.97 4.99
N ILE A 127 0.95 4.40 3.85
CA ILE A 127 1.69 5.16 2.83
C ILE A 127 0.74 5.79 1.80
N TYR A 128 0.93 7.08 1.54
CA TYR A 128 0.18 7.83 0.54
C TYR A 128 1.13 8.62 -0.38
N ARG A 129 0.66 8.94 -1.57
CA ARG A 129 1.45 9.57 -2.65
C ARG A 129 0.57 10.58 -3.36
N ASP A 130 1.18 11.56 -4.01
CA ASP A 130 0.49 12.49 -4.90
C ASP A 130 -0.43 11.68 -5.84
N PRO A 131 -1.76 11.89 -5.76
CA PRO A 131 -2.73 11.18 -6.58
C PRO A 131 -2.41 11.20 -8.08
N ARG A 132 -1.77 12.27 -8.58
CA ARG A 132 -1.37 12.40 -9.99
C ARG A 132 -0.26 11.40 -10.34
N ASP A 133 0.73 11.28 -9.48
CA ASP A 133 1.79 10.28 -9.64
C ASP A 133 1.28 8.86 -9.45
N ALA A 134 0.36 8.65 -8.49
CA ALA A 134 -0.26 7.35 -8.26
C ALA A 134 -1.07 6.89 -9.47
N LEU A 135 -1.79 7.80 -10.14
CA LEU A 135 -2.52 7.52 -11.37
C LEU A 135 -1.59 7.07 -12.51
N ILE A 136 -0.47 7.76 -12.74
CA ILE A 136 0.51 7.37 -13.77
C ILE A 136 1.11 5.99 -13.45
N SER A 137 1.41 5.76 -12.17
CA SER A 137 1.85 4.45 -11.68
C SER A 137 0.79 3.38 -11.90
N TRP A 138 -0.50 3.71 -11.77
CA TRP A 138 -1.60 2.79 -12.05
C TRP A 138 -1.74 2.49 -13.54
N MET A 139 -1.73 3.52 -14.41
CA MET A 139 -1.83 3.36 -15.86
C MET A 139 -0.79 2.38 -16.40
N ARG A 140 0.48 2.49 -15.96
CA ARG A 140 1.55 1.57 -16.36
C ARG A 140 1.35 0.12 -15.92
N TRP A 141 0.42 -0.12 -14.99
CA TRP A 141 0.07 -1.42 -14.46
C TRP A 141 -1.20 -2.01 -15.08
N GLN A 142 -1.75 -1.37 -16.10
CA GLN A 142 -2.94 -1.83 -16.81
C GLN A 142 -2.49 -2.28 -18.22
N PRO A 143 -2.24 -3.58 -18.43
CA PRO A 143 -1.74 -4.08 -19.71
C PRO A 143 -2.71 -3.78 -20.86
N ASP A 144 -4.02 -3.87 -20.60
CA ASP A 144 -5.07 -3.49 -21.54
C ASP A 144 -4.93 -2.04 -22.01
N LEU A 145 -4.69 -1.08 -21.10
CA LEU A 145 -4.44 0.31 -21.50
C LEU A 145 -3.18 0.46 -22.37
N MET A 146 -2.15 -0.35 -22.12
CA MET A 146 -0.90 -0.31 -22.88
C MET A 146 -1.05 -0.97 -24.27
N GLU A 147 -1.91 -1.97 -24.36
CA GLU A 147 -2.23 -2.72 -25.58
C GLU A 147 -3.14 -1.91 -26.49
N ASP A 148 -4.27 -1.42 -25.96
CA ASP A 148 -5.36 -0.75 -26.68
C ASP A 148 -4.97 0.65 -27.17
N TYR A 149 -4.13 1.37 -26.41
CA TYR A 149 -3.81 2.77 -26.70
C TYR A 149 -2.30 2.96 -26.92
N LYS A 150 -1.87 3.04 -28.18
CA LYS A 150 -0.45 3.27 -28.52
C LYS A 150 0.00 4.71 -28.27
N ASP A 151 -0.88 5.69 -28.51
CA ASP A 151 -0.63 7.09 -28.19
C ASP A 151 -0.59 7.30 -26.66
N PRO A 152 0.52 7.80 -26.08
CA PRO A 152 0.60 8.07 -24.65
C PRO A 152 -0.41 9.11 -24.15
N VAL A 153 -0.83 10.07 -24.98
CA VAL A 153 -1.82 11.09 -24.59
C VAL A 153 -3.20 10.46 -24.48
N GLN A 154 -3.64 9.73 -25.50
CA GLN A 154 -4.90 8.98 -25.45
C GLN A 154 -4.92 7.98 -24.28
N ARG A 155 -3.82 7.23 -24.08
CA ARG A 155 -3.71 6.27 -22.97
C ARG A 155 -3.90 6.93 -21.61
N LEU A 156 -3.28 8.08 -21.38
CA LEU A 156 -3.42 8.80 -20.11
C LEU A 156 -4.82 9.40 -19.95
N THR A 157 -5.41 9.91 -21.02
CA THR A 157 -6.81 10.39 -21.03
C THR A 157 -7.75 9.28 -20.59
N GLU A 158 -7.63 8.11 -21.19
CA GLU A 158 -8.42 6.92 -20.84
C GLU A 158 -8.19 6.46 -19.40
N ALA A 159 -6.94 6.48 -18.94
CA ALA A 159 -6.62 6.18 -17.55
C ALA A 159 -7.33 7.13 -16.57
N ILE A 160 -7.36 8.44 -16.87
CA ILE A 160 -8.06 9.45 -16.08
C ILE A 160 -9.55 9.16 -16.06
N LEU A 161 -10.17 8.92 -17.22
CA LEU A 161 -11.60 8.66 -17.33
C LEU A 161 -12.03 7.42 -16.55
N ARG A 162 -11.24 6.33 -16.62
CA ARG A 162 -11.49 5.09 -15.87
C ARG A 162 -11.29 5.22 -14.35
N ARG A 163 -10.48 6.17 -13.89
CA ARG A 163 -10.11 6.32 -12.46
C ARG A 163 -10.59 7.61 -11.81
N ARG A 164 -11.39 8.42 -12.49
CA ARG A 164 -11.92 9.68 -11.94
C ARG A 164 -12.66 9.49 -10.61
N THR A 165 -13.31 8.34 -10.41
CA THR A 165 -14.08 8.02 -9.20
C THR A 165 -13.28 7.26 -8.14
N TYR A 166 -11.96 7.15 -8.27
CA TYR A 166 -11.17 6.36 -7.31
C TYR A 166 -11.22 7.00 -5.91
N PRO A 167 -11.73 6.31 -4.88
CA PRO A 167 -12.10 6.93 -3.60
C PRO A 167 -10.89 7.11 -2.67
N THR A 168 -9.84 7.79 -3.14
CA THR A 168 -8.62 8.10 -2.37
C THR A 168 -8.93 8.81 -1.06
N ALA A 169 -9.90 9.72 -1.05
CA ALA A 169 -10.33 10.47 0.13
C ALA A 169 -10.75 9.56 1.31
N ARG A 170 -11.26 8.35 1.03
CA ARG A 170 -11.62 7.39 2.09
C ARG A 170 -10.42 6.86 2.87
N TYR A 171 -9.21 6.94 2.34
CA TYR A 171 -8.01 6.55 3.08
C TYR A 171 -7.52 7.65 4.02
N ALA A 172 -7.78 8.92 3.71
CA ALA A 172 -7.31 10.04 4.52
C ALA A 172 -7.91 10.06 5.93
N GLN A 173 -9.11 9.50 6.12
CA GLN A 173 -9.72 9.33 7.44
C GLN A 173 -8.88 8.44 8.38
N TRP A 174 -7.97 7.60 7.86
CA TRP A 174 -7.02 6.90 8.73
C TRP A 174 -6.02 7.84 9.42
N LEU A 175 -5.67 8.96 8.79
CA LEU A 175 -4.68 9.90 9.32
C LEU A 175 -5.16 10.64 10.58
N THR A 176 -6.45 10.58 10.89
CA THR A 176 -7.02 11.18 12.11
C THR A 176 -7.04 10.18 13.28
N ARG A 177 -6.60 8.94 13.07
CA ARG A 177 -6.63 7.88 14.08
C ARG A 177 -5.29 7.81 14.83
N PRO A 178 -5.29 7.69 16.16
CA PRO A 178 -4.05 7.75 16.96
C PRO A 178 -3.13 6.53 16.75
N GLY A 179 -3.68 5.39 16.33
CA GLY A 179 -2.92 4.16 16.04
C GLY A 179 -2.35 4.09 14.62
N VAL A 180 -2.32 5.21 13.88
CA VAL A 180 -1.90 5.24 12.48
C VAL A 180 -0.71 6.16 12.27
N LEU A 181 0.36 5.63 11.68
CA LEU A 181 1.44 6.42 11.14
C LEU A 181 1.21 6.69 9.65
N GLY A 182 1.04 7.97 9.29
CA GLY A 182 0.97 8.40 7.90
C GLY A 182 2.36 8.70 7.32
N LEU A 183 2.71 8.06 6.20
CA LEU A 183 3.96 8.31 5.48
C LEU A 183 3.70 8.86 4.08
N ARG A 184 4.29 10.01 3.78
CA ARG A 184 4.29 10.59 2.44
C ARG A 184 5.37 9.91 1.60
N PHE A 185 4.99 9.28 0.49
CA PHE A 185 5.89 8.55 -0.41
C PHE A 185 7.06 9.42 -0.88
N ALA A 186 6.83 10.69 -1.19
CA ALA A 186 7.88 11.58 -1.68
C ALA A 186 9.01 11.77 -0.66
N ASN A 187 8.66 11.91 0.62
CA ASN A 187 9.65 12.09 1.69
C ASN A 187 10.40 10.78 1.92
N LEU A 188 9.67 9.68 2.12
CA LEU A 188 10.25 8.36 2.36
C LEU A 188 11.16 7.89 1.21
N TYR A 189 10.70 8.04 -0.04
CA TYR A 189 11.48 7.68 -1.22
C TYR A 189 12.69 8.59 -1.40
N GLY A 190 12.55 9.90 -1.14
CA GLY A 190 13.65 10.86 -1.21
C GLY A 190 14.76 10.54 -0.20
N GLU A 191 14.39 10.25 1.05
CA GLU A 191 15.33 9.82 2.11
C GLU A 191 16.10 8.56 1.68
N LEU A 192 15.40 7.54 1.18
CA LEU A 192 16.03 6.30 0.71
C LEU A 192 16.95 6.51 -0.50
N CYS A 193 16.53 7.31 -1.49
CA CYS A 193 17.39 7.63 -2.64
C CYS A 193 18.64 8.41 -2.25
N ALA A 194 18.56 9.21 -1.18
CA ALA A 194 19.70 9.93 -0.62
C ALA A 194 20.59 9.04 0.28
N GLY A 195 20.20 7.78 0.52
CA GLY A 195 20.90 6.90 1.47
C GLY A 195 20.83 7.38 2.91
N ALA A 196 19.82 8.18 3.27
CA ALA A 196 19.72 8.84 4.57
C ALA A 196 18.57 8.29 5.41
N ILE A 197 18.76 8.22 6.73
CA ILE A 197 17.69 7.96 7.69
C ILE A 197 17.08 9.28 8.16
N GLY A 198 16.24 9.86 7.31
CA GLY A 198 15.57 11.13 7.58
C GLY A 198 14.36 11.00 8.52
N PRO A 199 13.60 12.09 8.70
CA PRO A 199 12.48 12.15 9.65
C PRO A 199 11.37 11.12 9.40
N SER A 200 11.13 10.73 8.14
CA SER A 200 10.09 9.77 7.78
C SER A 200 10.48 8.36 8.20
N LEU A 201 11.73 7.96 7.91
CA LEU A 201 12.27 6.68 8.36
C LEU A 201 12.40 6.63 9.88
N GLN A 202 12.93 7.67 10.53
CA GLN A 202 13.02 7.73 11.99
C GLN A 202 11.64 7.59 12.65
N SER A 203 10.62 8.28 12.12
CA SER A 203 9.24 8.15 12.60
C SER A 203 8.71 6.72 12.43
N LEU A 204 9.02 6.06 11.30
CA LEU A 204 8.65 4.66 11.06
C LEU A 204 9.28 3.72 12.09
N TYR A 205 10.60 3.77 12.28
CA TYR A 205 11.30 2.90 13.23
C TYR A 205 10.81 3.13 14.66
N ARG A 206 10.67 4.40 15.07
CA ARG A 206 10.12 4.75 16.40
C ARG A 206 8.70 4.24 16.60
N PHE A 207 7.81 4.44 15.63
CA PHE A 207 6.42 3.98 15.71
C PHE A 207 6.31 2.45 15.79
N LEU A 208 7.25 1.75 15.18
CA LEU A 208 7.36 0.29 15.21
C LEU A 208 8.15 -0.24 16.42
N GLU A 209 8.65 0.65 17.28
CA GLU A 209 9.51 0.36 18.44
C GLU A 209 10.75 -0.45 18.05
N LEU A 210 11.42 0.02 17.00
CA LEU A 210 12.65 -0.55 16.49
C LEU A 210 13.78 0.44 16.66
N ASP A 211 14.98 -0.09 16.85
CA ASP A 211 16.20 0.69 16.75
C ASP A 211 16.37 1.21 15.33
N VAL A 212 16.78 2.47 15.23
CA VAL A 212 17.11 3.08 13.95
C VAL A 212 18.43 2.47 13.47
N PRO A 213 18.51 1.90 12.26
CA PRO A 213 19.75 1.34 11.77
C PRO A 213 20.78 2.45 11.56
N ASP A 214 22.07 2.14 11.75
CA ASP A 214 23.21 3.07 11.65
C ASP A 214 23.50 3.56 10.21
N GLY A 215 22.52 3.50 9.29
CA GLY A 215 22.67 4.01 7.93
C GLY A 215 23.38 3.07 6.94
N GLY A 216 23.38 1.75 7.21
CA GLY A 216 23.86 0.74 6.25
C GLY A 216 23.10 0.72 4.91
N PRO A 217 23.29 -0.31 4.05
CA PRO A 217 22.72 -0.36 2.69
C PRO A 217 21.20 -0.62 2.65
N LEU A 218 20.43 0.05 3.51
CA LEU A 218 18.97 -0.02 3.55
C LEU A 218 18.37 0.29 2.18
N ALA A 219 18.90 1.33 1.52
CA ALA A 219 18.47 1.73 0.17
C ALA A 219 18.65 0.59 -0.85
N GLU A 220 19.79 -0.10 -0.83
CA GLU A 220 20.07 -1.22 -1.75
C GLU A 220 19.16 -2.43 -1.46
N ALA A 221 18.84 -2.66 -0.20
CA ALA A 221 17.96 -3.75 0.22
C ALA A 221 16.49 -3.52 -0.15
N VAL A 222 16.02 -2.27 -0.21
CA VAL A 222 14.58 -1.95 -0.37
C VAL A 222 14.23 -1.29 -1.71
N LEU A 223 15.12 -0.49 -2.29
CA LEU A 223 14.88 0.16 -3.57
C LEU A 223 15.07 -0.84 -4.70
N GLY A 224 14.11 -0.89 -5.62
CA GLY A 224 14.16 -1.86 -6.72
C GLY A 224 13.86 -3.31 -6.30
N ALA A 225 13.72 -3.58 -5.00
CA ALA A 225 13.35 -4.87 -4.49
C ALA A 225 11.83 -5.10 -4.64
N GLY A 226 11.47 -6.20 -5.28
CA GLY A 226 10.09 -6.72 -5.27
C GLY A 226 9.38 -6.72 -6.62
N PRO A 227 8.23 -7.40 -6.68
CA PRO A 227 7.55 -7.72 -7.93
C PRO A 227 6.97 -6.50 -8.65
N THR A 228 6.95 -5.34 -7.98
CA THR A 228 6.45 -4.09 -8.54
C THR A 228 7.50 -3.02 -8.74
N ALA A 229 8.77 -3.38 -8.60
CA ALA A 229 9.87 -2.47 -8.85
C ALA A 229 9.86 -2.05 -10.33
N THR A 230 10.12 -0.76 -10.55
CA THR A 230 10.30 -0.20 -11.89
C THR A 230 11.63 0.54 -11.88
N PRO A 231 12.44 0.45 -12.95
CA PRO A 231 13.77 1.08 -13.05
C PRO A 231 13.71 2.61 -13.23
N ILE A 232 12.61 3.23 -12.83
CA ILE A 232 12.35 4.65 -13.04
C ILE A 232 13.06 5.43 -11.95
N ALA A 233 14.11 6.15 -12.30
CA ALA A 233 14.93 6.93 -11.38
C ALA A 233 14.10 7.99 -10.62
N ALA A 234 13.26 8.76 -11.33
CA ALA A 234 12.47 9.85 -10.76
C ALA A 234 10.97 9.50 -10.63
N LYS A 235 10.60 8.86 -9.51
CA LYS A 235 9.20 8.50 -9.23
C LYS A 235 8.36 9.66 -8.70
N VAL A 236 8.99 10.65 -8.06
CA VAL A 236 8.29 11.82 -7.49
C VAL A 236 8.12 12.88 -8.58
N GLY A 237 6.92 13.48 -8.65
CA GLY A 237 6.60 14.55 -9.59
C GLY A 237 6.62 14.12 -11.05
N GLN A 238 6.47 12.81 -11.33
CA GLN A 238 6.45 12.29 -12.69
C GLN A 238 5.28 12.85 -13.51
N TRP A 239 4.20 13.24 -12.86
CA TRP A 239 3.05 13.82 -13.52
C TRP A 239 3.36 15.09 -14.30
N ARG A 240 4.33 15.91 -13.87
CA ARG A 240 4.72 17.14 -14.58
C ARG A 240 5.30 16.89 -15.96
N ARG A 241 5.91 15.71 -16.16
CA ARG A 241 6.55 15.34 -17.42
C ARG A 241 5.59 14.64 -18.39
N VAL A 242 4.44 14.18 -17.91
CA VAL A 242 3.55 13.29 -18.67
C VAL A 242 2.17 13.92 -18.88
N MET A 243 1.67 14.69 -17.91
CA MET A 243 0.36 15.32 -18.00
C MET A 243 0.45 16.67 -18.74
N THR A 244 -0.29 16.77 -19.84
CA THR A 244 -0.58 18.05 -20.51
C THR A 244 -1.59 18.90 -19.72
N THR A 245 -1.75 20.16 -20.09
CA THR A 245 -2.77 21.06 -19.52
C THR A 245 -4.18 20.49 -19.64
N TYR A 246 -4.49 19.80 -20.74
CA TYR A 246 -5.75 19.09 -20.95
C TYR A 246 -6.00 18.03 -19.86
N HIS A 247 -5.01 17.17 -19.58
CA HIS A 247 -5.13 16.14 -18.54
C HIS A 247 -5.32 16.74 -17.14
N ILE A 248 -4.63 17.84 -16.84
CA ILE A 248 -4.79 18.56 -15.58
C ILE A 248 -6.21 19.15 -15.47
N ALA A 249 -6.75 19.71 -16.55
CA ALA A 249 -8.12 20.22 -16.57
C ALA A 249 -9.14 19.09 -16.33
N LEU A 250 -8.96 17.92 -16.95
CA LEU A 250 -9.81 16.75 -16.71
C LEU A 250 -9.82 16.33 -15.24
N LEU A 251 -8.65 16.27 -14.60
CA LEU A 251 -8.54 15.88 -13.19
C LEU A 251 -9.11 16.94 -12.25
N ARG A 252 -8.91 18.24 -12.54
CA ARG A 252 -9.53 19.34 -11.79
C ARG A 252 -11.05 19.29 -11.88
N GLY A 253 -11.58 18.87 -13.02
CA GLY A 253 -13.02 18.64 -13.23
C GLY A 253 -13.59 17.43 -12.46
N SER A 254 -12.76 16.60 -11.81
CA SER A 254 -13.20 15.49 -10.97
C SER A 254 -13.26 15.90 -9.49
N PRO A 255 -14.47 15.98 -8.89
CA PRO A 255 -14.63 16.29 -7.47
C PRO A 255 -13.94 15.28 -6.56
N GLU A 256 -14.04 13.98 -6.86
CA GLU A 256 -13.45 12.91 -6.05
C GLU A 256 -11.92 12.96 -6.07
N PHE A 257 -11.32 13.18 -7.24
CA PHE A 257 -9.86 13.30 -7.36
C PHE A 257 -9.36 14.53 -6.60
N THR A 258 -10.05 15.67 -6.75
CA THR A 258 -9.72 16.92 -6.04
C THR A 258 -9.88 16.76 -4.52
N ALA A 259 -10.94 16.09 -4.07
CA ALA A 259 -11.12 15.77 -2.65
C ALA A 259 -9.98 14.89 -2.12
N GLY A 260 -9.56 13.89 -2.91
CA GLY A 260 -8.40 13.05 -2.61
C GLY A 260 -7.10 13.83 -2.46
N MET A 261 -6.79 14.71 -3.40
CA MET A 261 -5.64 15.61 -3.35
C MET A 261 -5.62 16.43 -2.05
N ARG A 262 -6.73 17.12 -1.77
CA ARG A 262 -6.88 17.97 -0.59
C ARG A 262 -6.74 17.17 0.71
N ALA A 263 -7.36 16.00 0.78
CA ALA A 263 -7.38 15.19 1.99
C ALA A 263 -5.98 14.67 2.41
N PHE A 264 -5.03 14.61 1.48
CA PHE A 264 -3.63 14.25 1.75
C PHE A 264 -2.67 15.45 1.78
N GLY A 265 -3.22 16.68 1.71
CA GLY A 265 -2.43 17.91 1.72
C GLY A 265 -1.59 18.09 0.45
N TYR A 266 -2.13 17.72 -0.71
CA TYR A 266 -1.54 18.07 -2.01
C TYR A 266 -2.31 19.22 -2.64
N THR A 267 -1.59 20.13 -3.28
CA THR A 267 -2.18 21.25 -4.00
C THR A 267 -1.96 21.10 -5.51
N TRP A 268 -2.73 21.87 -6.27
CA TRP A 268 -2.49 21.99 -7.71
C TRP A 268 -1.25 22.84 -8.01
N GLU A 269 -0.91 23.77 -7.10
CA GLU A 269 0.17 24.76 -7.18
C GLU A 269 1.53 24.23 -6.75
N ASP A 270 1.60 23.02 -6.20
CA ASP A 270 2.88 22.34 -6.02
C ASP A 270 3.65 22.26 -7.37
N SER A 271 2.99 22.51 -8.53
CA SER A 271 3.44 22.64 -9.93
C SER A 271 4.55 23.64 -10.23
#